data_AF-A0A1H6K1X9-F1
#
_entry.id   AF-A0A1H6K1X9-F1
#
_cell.length_a   1.000
_cell.length_b   1.000
_cell.length_c   1.000
_cell.angle_alpha   90.00
_cell.angle_beta   90.00
_cell.angle_gamma   90.00
#
_symmetry.space_group_name_H-M   'P 1'
#
loop_
_entity.id
_entity.type
_entity.pdbx_description
1 polymer ?
#
loop_
_entity_poly.entity_id
_entity_poly.type
_entity_poly.pdbx_seq_one_letter_code
_entity_poly.pdbx_strand_id
1 'polypeptide(L)'
;MKLTKIKKSICTAITVLMAAASIPTMANAADDYQDTGNIGGFDWEVWNQESKGNFSWEPSAGSFTCSWSGIENFLARMGKNYDKQKKNYKAFGDIVLSYDVEYTPKGNSYMCIYGWTRSPLVEYYIVEGWGDWRPPGNEGESKGSVTIDGNTYDILKSRRYNKPSIDGTQTFDQYWSVRRTSGSANNKTNNMKGTVSVTKHFDAWAKAGLDMSGTLYEVSLNIEGYKSNGSAKVKSISFDKADIVPEPVIEPVKPDANGYYFKEKFEDGTGDWAGRGDATVKTSSEGYDGSKGLFVSGRTEEWNGASIALDSNTFKAGETYSFGVNVKQLSGSATPMKLTLQYTDQDGKEIYDTVAEKSASDEWIELSNSSYTIPEGASNLILYVEAPKSLTDFYIDNAYAGIKGTKPLVTPSGTVKSSDDMRGDINEDGTVDVFDLIQLRKGIIDLKTGTVPANYDVNGDGTVGVADLVCLQKHILGTSSIPEPTK
;
A
#
# COMPACT_ATOMS: atom_id res chain seq x y z
N MET A 1 -64.07 -60.64 -25.59
CA MET A 1 -63.61 -62.02 -25.35
C MET A 1 -62.11 -61.98 -25.07
N LYS A 2 -61.69 -62.54 -23.93
CA LYS A 2 -60.33 -62.93 -23.50
C LYS A 2 -59.27 -61.85 -23.24
N LEU A 3 -59.07 -61.60 -21.94
CA LEU A 3 -57.76 -61.38 -21.34
C LEU A 3 -56.81 -62.54 -21.68
N THR A 4 -55.51 -62.29 -21.75
CA THR A 4 -54.52 -63.17 -21.10
C THR A 4 -53.23 -62.42 -20.76
N LYS A 5 -52.88 -62.54 -19.47
CA LYS A 5 -51.62 -62.15 -18.82
C LYS A 5 -50.51 -63.12 -19.25
N ILE A 6 -49.23 -62.70 -19.17
CA ILE A 6 -48.20 -63.26 -18.25
C ILE A 6 -46.78 -62.85 -18.67
N LYS A 7 -46.16 -62.10 -17.75
CA LYS A 7 -44.77 -61.98 -17.29
C LYS A 7 -43.75 -63.07 -17.73
N LYS A 8 -42.53 -62.66 -18.05
CA LYS A 8 -41.32 -62.95 -17.24
C LYS A 8 -40.08 -62.17 -17.69
N SER A 9 -39.22 -61.96 -16.70
CA SER A 9 -38.14 -60.99 -16.54
C SER A 9 -36.75 -61.51 -16.97
N ILE A 10 -35.74 -60.64 -16.75
CA ILE A 10 -34.27 -60.87 -16.61
C ILE A 10 -33.51 -60.57 -17.91
N CYS A 11 -32.83 -59.44 -18.08
CA CYS A 11 -31.67 -58.80 -17.39
C CYS A 11 -30.38 -58.95 -18.24
N THR A 12 -29.81 -57.78 -18.52
CA THR A 12 -28.38 -57.47 -18.65
C THR A 12 -27.66 -57.91 -19.93
N ALA A 13 -27.39 -56.93 -20.81
CA ALA A 13 -26.01 -56.53 -21.11
C ALA A 13 -26.00 -55.15 -21.78
N ILE A 14 -25.35 -54.20 -21.10
CA ILE A 14 -25.03 -52.86 -21.56
C ILE A 14 -23.95 -52.96 -22.64
N THR A 15 -24.14 -52.38 -23.82
CA THR A 15 -23.17 -51.43 -24.39
C THR A 15 -23.86 -50.54 -25.42
N VAL A 16 -23.68 -49.23 -25.20
CA VAL A 16 -24.29 -48.10 -25.89
C VAL A 16 -23.60 -47.85 -27.22
N LEU A 17 -24.38 -47.71 -28.31
CA LEU A 17 -24.03 -46.81 -29.41
C LEU A 17 -25.27 -46.44 -30.25
N MET A 18 -25.37 -45.13 -30.53
CA MET A 18 -26.16 -44.44 -31.56
C MET A 18 -27.57 -43.89 -31.27
N ALA A 19 -27.61 -42.55 -31.40
CA ALA A 19 -28.63 -41.72 -32.02
C ALA A 19 -30.04 -41.67 -31.41
N ALA A 20 -30.30 -40.60 -30.65
CA ALA A 20 -31.62 -39.99 -30.56
C ALA A 20 -31.48 -38.49 -30.83
N ALA A 21 -32.26 -38.00 -31.79
CA ALA A 21 -32.37 -36.61 -32.16
C ALA A 21 -32.76 -35.75 -30.96
N SER A 22 -31.84 -34.91 -30.47
CA SER A 22 -32.18 -33.78 -29.61
C SER A 22 -32.62 -32.64 -30.51
N ILE A 23 -33.94 -32.39 -30.55
CA ILE A 23 -34.48 -31.08 -30.93
C ILE A 23 -33.68 -30.04 -30.15
N PRO A 24 -33.04 -29.04 -30.77
CA PRO A 24 -32.48 -27.94 -30.00
C PRO A 24 -33.68 -27.27 -29.34
N THR A 25 -33.83 -27.46 -28.03
CA THR A 25 -34.61 -26.54 -27.21
C THR A 25 -33.90 -25.20 -27.40
N MET A 26 -34.45 -24.33 -28.24
CA MET A 26 -34.12 -22.91 -28.15
C MET A 26 -34.64 -22.49 -26.78
N ALA A 27 -33.75 -22.50 -25.79
CA ALA A 27 -33.96 -21.70 -24.61
C ALA A 27 -34.02 -20.26 -25.14
N ASN A 28 -35.22 -19.67 -25.20
CA ASN A 28 -35.32 -18.22 -25.27
C ASN A 28 -34.67 -17.72 -23.98
N ALA A 29 -33.39 -17.33 -24.05
CA ALA A 29 -32.87 -16.37 -23.10
C ALA A 29 -33.79 -15.14 -23.21
N ALA A 30 -34.31 -14.66 -22.08
CA ALA A 30 -35.03 -13.40 -22.09
C ALA A 30 -34.04 -12.30 -22.53
N ASP A 31 -34.54 -11.29 -23.24
CA ASP A 31 -33.71 -10.16 -23.66
C ASP A 31 -33.21 -9.38 -22.43
N ASP A 32 -32.07 -8.71 -22.58
CA ASP A 32 -31.57 -7.79 -21.57
C ASP A 32 -32.59 -6.66 -21.33
N TYR A 33 -32.74 -6.26 -20.07
CA TYR A 33 -33.42 -5.00 -19.76
C TYR A 33 -32.41 -3.86 -19.83
N GLN A 34 -32.74 -2.79 -20.54
CA GLN A 34 -31.94 -1.57 -20.57
C GLN A 34 -32.85 -0.36 -20.56
N ASP A 35 -32.52 0.62 -19.73
CA ASP A 35 -33.15 1.94 -19.75
C ASP A 35 -32.09 3.02 -19.54
N THR A 36 -32.26 4.16 -20.21
CA THR A 36 -31.29 5.26 -20.22
C THR A 36 -32.02 6.60 -20.16
N GLY A 37 -31.37 7.61 -19.60
CA GLY A 37 -31.92 8.95 -19.64
C GLY A 37 -30.97 10.01 -19.14
N ASN A 38 -31.52 11.21 -18.97
CA ASN A 38 -30.80 12.34 -18.39
C ASN A 38 -31.70 13.04 -17.37
N ILE A 39 -31.16 13.36 -16.20
CA ILE A 39 -31.86 14.13 -15.17
C ILE A 39 -30.90 15.07 -14.46
N GLY A 40 -31.26 16.36 -14.36
CA GLY A 40 -30.40 17.36 -13.74
C GLY A 40 -29.03 17.51 -14.41
N GLY A 41 -28.93 17.17 -15.71
CA GLY A 41 -27.68 17.21 -16.45
C GLY A 41 -26.76 16.00 -16.20
N PHE A 42 -27.22 14.97 -15.50
CA PHE A 42 -26.52 13.69 -15.37
C PHE A 42 -27.15 12.65 -16.29
N ASP A 43 -26.31 12.00 -17.09
CA ASP A 43 -26.71 10.84 -17.89
C ASP A 43 -26.76 9.63 -16.97
N TRP A 44 -27.76 8.76 -17.15
CA TRP A 44 -27.88 7.54 -16.38
C TRP A 44 -28.27 6.36 -17.25
N GLU A 45 -27.90 5.18 -16.78
CA GLU A 45 -28.25 3.90 -17.40
C GLU A 45 -28.47 2.85 -16.32
N VAL A 46 -29.53 2.06 -16.49
CA VAL A 46 -29.75 0.81 -15.77
C VAL A 46 -29.83 -0.33 -16.78
N TRP A 47 -29.07 -1.40 -16.53
CA TRP A 47 -29.01 -2.57 -17.38
C TRP A 47 -29.07 -3.84 -16.52
N ASN A 48 -29.88 -4.81 -16.92
CA ASN A 48 -30.02 -6.09 -16.25
C ASN A 48 -30.00 -7.24 -17.27
N GLN A 49 -29.00 -8.11 -17.16
CA GLN A 49 -28.78 -9.19 -18.10
C GLN A 49 -29.93 -10.20 -18.07
N GLU A 50 -30.40 -10.57 -19.26
CA GLU A 50 -31.48 -11.53 -19.48
C GLU A 50 -32.77 -11.22 -18.71
N SER A 51 -32.95 -9.96 -18.29
CA SER A 51 -34.03 -9.53 -17.39
C SER A 51 -34.18 -10.45 -16.15
N LYS A 52 -33.09 -11.10 -15.72
CA LYS A 52 -33.11 -12.13 -14.68
C LYS A 52 -33.21 -11.49 -13.30
N GLY A 53 -33.95 -12.13 -12.38
CA GLY A 53 -34.07 -11.67 -11.00
C GLY A 53 -35.01 -10.47 -10.87
N ASN A 54 -34.89 -9.75 -9.76
CA ASN A 54 -35.64 -8.52 -9.50
C ASN A 54 -34.66 -7.38 -9.23
N PHE A 55 -35.01 -6.17 -9.66
CA PHE A 55 -34.28 -4.96 -9.29
C PHE A 55 -35.25 -3.80 -9.07
N SER A 56 -34.76 -2.75 -8.40
CA SER A 56 -35.41 -1.44 -8.35
C SER A 56 -34.43 -0.38 -8.82
N TRP A 57 -34.96 0.68 -9.42
CA TRP A 57 -34.19 1.82 -9.94
C TRP A 57 -35.00 3.09 -9.77
N GLU A 58 -34.46 4.04 -9.01
CA GLU A 58 -35.09 5.33 -8.72
C GLU A 58 -34.05 6.45 -8.91
N PRO A 59 -33.92 7.01 -10.12
CA PRO A 59 -32.98 8.09 -10.39
C PRO A 59 -33.52 9.45 -9.92
N SER A 60 -32.60 10.32 -9.55
CA SER A 60 -32.84 11.74 -9.24
C SER A 60 -31.63 12.56 -9.74
N ALA A 61 -31.73 13.89 -9.76
CA ALA A 61 -30.61 14.73 -10.22
C ALA A 61 -29.37 14.49 -9.34
N GLY A 62 -28.31 13.92 -9.93
CA GLY A 62 -27.05 13.61 -9.24
C GLY A 62 -27.18 12.59 -8.10
N SER A 63 -28.19 11.73 -8.10
CA SER A 63 -28.41 10.71 -7.07
C SER A 63 -29.29 9.57 -7.59
N PHE A 64 -29.23 8.41 -6.98
CA PHE A 64 -30.16 7.32 -7.29
C PHE A 64 -30.25 6.31 -6.15
N THR A 65 -31.38 5.61 -6.08
CA THR A 65 -31.52 4.42 -5.23
C THR A 65 -31.75 3.20 -6.10
N CYS A 66 -31.07 2.11 -5.81
CA CYS A 66 -31.27 0.82 -6.48
C CYS A 66 -31.21 -0.35 -5.52
N SER A 67 -31.83 -1.45 -5.92
CA SER A 67 -31.68 -2.75 -5.28
C SER A 67 -31.68 -3.84 -6.34
N TRP A 68 -31.06 -4.98 -6.04
CA TRP A 68 -31.04 -6.14 -6.93
C TRP A 68 -31.12 -7.43 -6.11
N SER A 69 -31.72 -8.46 -6.69
CA SER A 69 -31.91 -9.76 -6.06
C SER A 69 -32.03 -10.87 -7.11
N GLY A 70 -31.21 -11.91 -6.97
CA GLY A 70 -31.22 -13.08 -7.86
C GLY A 70 -30.92 -12.77 -9.34
N ILE A 71 -30.15 -11.71 -9.60
CA ILE A 71 -29.79 -11.24 -10.95
C ILE A 71 -28.69 -12.13 -11.59
N GLU A 72 -28.50 -12.04 -12.91
CA GLU A 72 -27.29 -12.59 -13.58
C GLU A 72 -26.17 -11.56 -13.54
N ASN A 73 -26.41 -10.39 -14.13
CA ASN A 73 -25.56 -9.20 -14.04
C ASN A 73 -26.44 -7.96 -14.05
N PHE A 74 -26.13 -6.98 -13.21
CA PHE A 74 -26.92 -5.76 -13.02
C PHE A 74 -25.98 -4.56 -12.91
N LEU A 75 -26.20 -3.53 -13.72
CA LEU A 75 -25.46 -2.27 -13.67
C LEU A 75 -26.44 -1.12 -13.50
N ALA A 76 -26.18 -0.24 -12.54
CA ALA A 76 -26.91 0.99 -12.32
C ALA A 76 -25.92 2.14 -12.16
N ARG A 77 -25.92 3.07 -13.13
CA ARG A 77 -24.89 4.12 -13.21
C ARG A 77 -25.44 5.48 -13.55
N MET A 78 -24.74 6.50 -13.07
CA MET A 78 -25.06 7.91 -13.34
C MET A 78 -23.78 8.75 -13.42
N GLY A 79 -23.71 9.64 -14.40
CA GLY A 79 -22.50 10.38 -14.71
C GLY A 79 -22.63 11.42 -15.81
N LYS A 80 -21.57 11.56 -16.59
CA LYS A 80 -21.46 12.49 -17.73
C LYS A 80 -21.02 11.74 -18.97
N ASN A 81 -21.73 11.96 -20.06
CA ASN A 81 -21.32 11.54 -21.39
C ASN A 81 -20.38 12.59 -22.04
N TYR A 82 -19.27 12.13 -22.60
CA TYR A 82 -18.24 12.93 -23.27
C TYR A 82 -18.11 12.59 -24.77
N ASP A 83 -18.94 11.66 -25.26
CA ASP A 83 -18.83 11.10 -26.60
C ASP A 83 -19.10 12.14 -27.69
N LYS A 84 -19.99 13.10 -27.44
CA LYS A 84 -20.36 14.13 -28.43
C LYS A 84 -19.17 14.99 -28.86
N GLN A 85 -18.21 15.22 -27.96
CA GLN A 85 -17.06 16.07 -28.20
C GLN A 85 -15.97 15.35 -28.99
N LYS A 86 -15.95 14.00 -28.99
CA LYS A 86 -14.95 13.16 -29.68
C LYS A 86 -13.51 13.59 -29.37
N LYS A 87 -13.25 13.86 -28.09
CA LYS A 87 -11.94 14.33 -27.61
C LYS A 87 -11.31 13.32 -26.66
N ASN A 88 -9.98 13.30 -26.65
CA ASN A 88 -9.21 12.61 -25.63
C ASN A 88 -9.45 13.25 -24.25
N TYR A 89 -9.34 12.46 -23.18
CA TYR A 89 -9.59 12.91 -21.80
C TYR A 89 -8.79 14.16 -21.42
N LYS A 90 -7.55 14.30 -21.93
CA LYS A 90 -6.67 15.45 -21.66
C LYS A 90 -7.25 16.79 -22.12
N ALA A 91 -8.19 16.79 -23.05
CA ALA A 91 -8.81 18.02 -23.56
C ALA A 91 -9.97 18.54 -22.69
N PHE A 92 -10.38 17.80 -21.66
CA PHE A 92 -11.45 18.20 -20.74
C PHE A 92 -10.93 18.83 -19.44
N GLY A 93 -9.60 18.90 -19.27
CA GLY A 93 -8.97 19.28 -18.00
C GLY A 93 -9.16 18.19 -16.94
N ASP A 94 -9.00 18.57 -15.67
CA ASP A 94 -9.15 17.62 -14.56
C ASP A 94 -10.62 17.20 -14.41
N ILE A 95 -10.88 15.92 -14.70
CA ILE A 95 -12.14 15.25 -14.40
C ILE A 95 -12.04 14.68 -12.99
N VAL A 96 -12.92 15.15 -12.11
CA VAL A 96 -13.03 14.74 -10.72
C VAL A 96 -14.50 14.38 -10.45
N LEU A 97 -14.73 13.28 -9.73
CA LEU A 97 -16.07 12.84 -9.33
C LEU A 97 -16.11 12.66 -7.82
N SER A 98 -17.00 13.38 -7.14
CA SER A 98 -17.29 13.16 -5.72
C SER A 98 -18.60 12.43 -5.51
N TYR A 99 -18.65 11.57 -4.49
CA TYR A 99 -19.81 10.72 -4.19
C TYR A 99 -20.10 10.65 -2.68
N ASP A 100 -21.37 10.37 -2.34
CA ASP A 100 -21.83 9.89 -1.02
C ASP A 100 -22.81 8.75 -1.26
N VAL A 101 -22.45 7.54 -0.80
CA VAL A 101 -23.18 6.30 -1.09
C VAL A 101 -23.36 5.50 0.19
N GLU A 102 -24.60 5.09 0.44
CA GLU A 102 -24.89 3.98 1.34
C GLU A 102 -24.96 2.69 0.50
N TYR A 103 -24.03 1.76 0.68
CA TYR A 103 -23.83 0.60 -0.19
C TYR A 103 -23.87 -0.70 0.62
N THR A 104 -24.80 -1.60 0.26
CA THR A 104 -25.03 -2.88 0.95
C THR A 104 -24.93 -4.05 -0.03
N PRO A 105 -23.71 -4.47 -0.42
CA PRO A 105 -23.52 -5.65 -1.26
C PRO A 105 -23.80 -6.94 -0.49
N LYS A 106 -24.43 -7.91 -1.15
CA LYS A 106 -24.66 -9.27 -0.64
C LYS A 106 -24.29 -10.30 -1.73
N GLY A 107 -22.99 -10.51 -1.88
CA GLY A 107 -22.38 -11.33 -2.93
C GLY A 107 -21.43 -10.51 -3.80
N ASN A 108 -21.14 -10.98 -5.00
CA ASN A 108 -20.21 -10.29 -5.91
C ASN A 108 -20.85 -9.00 -6.45
N SER A 109 -20.21 -7.87 -6.18
CA SER A 109 -20.72 -6.54 -6.50
C SER A 109 -19.62 -5.49 -6.38
N TYR A 110 -19.66 -4.43 -7.18
CA TYR A 110 -18.69 -3.33 -7.19
C TYR A 110 -19.37 -1.99 -7.01
N MET A 111 -18.73 -1.11 -6.25
CA MET A 111 -18.94 0.33 -6.30
C MET A 111 -17.68 0.95 -6.92
N CYS A 112 -17.86 1.61 -8.06
CA CYS A 112 -16.74 2.07 -8.87
C CYS A 112 -17.08 3.30 -9.71
N ILE A 113 -16.06 3.97 -10.21
CA ILE A 113 -16.20 4.84 -11.37
C ILE A 113 -16.00 3.97 -12.60
N TYR A 114 -16.91 4.09 -13.55
CA TYR A 114 -17.01 3.27 -14.75
C TYR A 114 -17.09 4.15 -15.99
N GLY A 115 -16.65 3.60 -17.12
CA GLY A 115 -16.91 4.22 -18.40
C GLY A 115 -16.20 3.52 -19.55
N TRP A 116 -16.19 4.22 -20.68
CA TRP A 116 -15.60 3.73 -21.91
C TRP A 116 -14.71 4.78 -22.58
N THR A 117 -13.79 4.28 -23.40
CA THR A 117 -13.15 5.07 -24.46
C THR A 117 -13.44 4.43 -25.82
N ARG A 118 -13.27 5.21 -26.89
CA ARG A 118 -13.36 4.76 -28.28
C ARG A 118 -12.06 5.03 -29.03
N SER A 119 -11.67 4.10 -29.90
CA SER A 119 -10.45 4.15 -30.71
C SER A 119 -9.16 4.42 -29.90
N PRO A 120 -8.74 3.54 -28.98
CA PRO A 120 -9.21 2.15 -28.82
C PRO A 120 -10.53 2.02 -28.06
N LEU A 121 -11.28 0.94 -28.33
CA LEU A 121 -12.44 0.58 -27.52
C LEU A 121 -11.95 -0.06 -26.23
N VAL A 122 -12.16 0.62 -25.11
CA VAL A 122 -11.76 0.16 -23.78
C VAL A 122 -12.90 0.42 -22.80
N GLU A 123 -13.26 -0.60 -22.04
CA GLU A 123 -14.09 -0.47 -20.85
C GLU A 123 -13.18 -0.27 -19.65
N TYR A 124 -13.53 0.61 -18.70
CA TYR A 124 -12.66 0.83 -17.55
C TYR A 124 -13.39 0.96 -16.24
N TYR A 125 -12.64 0.68 -15.17
CA TYR A 125 -13.11 0.67 -13.80
C TYR A 125 -12.08 1.32 -12.86
N ILE A 126 -12.54 2.20 -11.98
CA ILE A 126 -11.82 2.67 -10.80
C ILE A 126 -12.63 2.21 -9.59
N VAL A 127 -12.22 1.09 -8.98
CA VAL A 127 -13.02 0.35 -7.99
C VAL A 127 -12.68 0.82 -6.58
N GLU A 128 -13.69 1.39 -5.92
CA GLU A 128 -13.60 1.98 -4.58
C GLU A 128 -14.01 0.98 -3.48
N GLY A 129 -14.89 0.03 -3.81
CA GLY A 129 -15.33 -1.02 -2.90
C GLY A 129 -15.96 -2.19 -3.63
N TRP A 130 -15.93 -3.36 -3.01
CA TRP A 130 -16.53 -4.57 -3.53
C TRP A 130 -17.24 -5.40 -2.44
N GLY A 131 -18.00 -6.41 -2.90
CA GLY A 131 -18.66 -7.41 -2.07
C GLY A 131 -17.72 -8.53 -1.63
N ASP A 132 -18.04 -9.78 -1.94
CA ASP A 132 -17.23 -10.96 -1.54
C ASP A 132 -16.03 -11.25 -2.45
N TRP A 133 -15.89 -10.54 -3.57
CA TRP A 133 -14.85 -10.80 -4.55
C TRP A 133 -14.20 -9.51 -5.04
N ARG A 134 -12.87 -9.44 -4.95
CA ARG A 134 -12.09 -8.31 -5.43
C ARG A 134 -11.84 -8.46 -6.94
N PRO A 135 -12.35 -7.54 -7.78
CA PRO A 135 -12.11 -7.58 -9.22
C PRO A 135 -10.66 -7.22 -9.58
N PRO A 136 -10.20 -7.56 -10.79
CA PRO A 136 -10.78 -8.50 -11.74
C PRO A 136 -10.36 -9.96 -11.47
N GLY A 137 -9.79 -10.24 -10.28
CA GLY A 137 -9.23 -11.55 -9.92
C GLY A 137 -8.09 -11.98 -10.85
N ASN A 138 -8.01 -13.29 -11.13
CA ASN A 138 -6.91 -13.88 -11.90
C ASN A 138 -6.93 -13.52 -13.40
N GLU A 139 -7.98 -12.86 -13.89
CA GLU A 139 -8.05 -12.39 -15.28
C GLU A 139 -7.28 -11.07 -15.50
N GLY A 140 -6.87 -10.39 -14.42
CA GLY A 140 -6.11 -9.15 -14.48
C GLY A 140 -4.62 -9.38 -14.60
N GLU A 141 -4.04 -8.97 -15.71
CA GLU A 141 -2.60 -8.76 -15.85
C GLU A 141 -2.20 -7.51 -15.05
N SER A 142 -1.33 -7.66 -14.04
CA SER A 142 -0.82 -6.52 -13.28
C SER A 142 0.05 -5.61 -14.15
N LYS A 143 -0.15 -4.29 -14.01
CA LYS A 143 0.63 -3.23 -14.66
C LYS A 143 1.32 -2.31 -13.65
N GLY A 144 1.34 -2.70 -12.37
CA GLY A 144 1.89 -1.92 -11.26
C GLY A 144 0.81 -1.37 -10.33
N SER A 145 1.16 -0.35 -9.57
CA SER A 145 0.24 0.30 -8.63
C SER A 145 0.46 1.81 -8.60
N VAL A 146 -0.54 2.55 -8.12
CA VAL A 146 -0.48 4.01 -7.98
C VAL A 146 -1.20 4.45 -6.71
N THR A 147 -0.68 5.49 -6.06
CA THR A 147 -1.37 6.16 -4.95
C THR A 147 -2.03 7.44 -5.45
N ILE A 148 -3.35 7.51 -5.36
CA ILE A 148 -4.17 8.64 -5.80
C ILE A 148 -5.20 8.92 -4.71
N ASP A 149 -5.41 10.19 -4.36
CA ASP A 149 -6.41 10.62 -3.37
C ASP A 149 -6.30 9.84 -2.03
N GLY A 150 -5.06 9.63 -1.55
CA GLY A 150 -4.79 8.92 -0.29
C GLY A 150 -5.00 7.40 -0.32
N ASN A 151 -5.33 6.82 -1.47
CA ASN A 151 -5.59 5.38 -1.60
C ASN A 151 -4.60 4.74 -2.58
N THR A 152 -4.15 3.52 -2.26
CA THR A 152 -3.32 2.72 -3.18
C THR A 152 -4.21 1.83 -4.04
N TYR A 153 -4.03 1.91 -5.36
CA TYR A 153 -4.72 1.11 -6.37
C TYR A 153 -3.72 0.21 -7.08
N ASP A 154 -4.09 -1.05 -7.29
CA ASP A 154 -3.41 -1.88 -8.28
C ASP A 154 -3.97 -1.53 -9.67
N ILE A 155 -3.07 -1.36 -10.64
CA ILE A 155 -3.42 -1.13 -12.04
C ILE A 155 -3.41 -2.48 -12.75
N LEU A 156 -4.53 -2.86 -13.36
CA LEU A 156 -4.63 -4.13 -14.08
C LEU A 156 -5.21 -3.95 -15.47
N LYS A 157 -4.90 -4.90 -16.34
CA LYS A 157 -5.47 -5.05 -17.68
C LYS A 157 -6.08 -6.43 -17.83
N SER A 158 -7.30 -6.52 -18.32
CA SER A 158 -7.90 -7.77 -18.78
C SER A 158 -8.41 -7.64 -20.21
N ARG A 159 -8.81 -8.77 -20.83
CA ARG A 159 -9.30 -8.83 -22.20
C ARG A 159 -10.66 -9.49 -22.24
N ARG A 160 -11.64 -8.84 -22.88
CA ARG A 160 -12.97 -9.39 -23.11
C ARG A 160 -13.08 -9.89 -24.53
N TYR A 161 -13.46 -11.16 -24.71
CA TYR A 161 -13.60 -11.80 -26.02
C TYR A 161 -15.06 -11.98 -26.40
N ASN A 162 -15.45 -11.35 -27.52
CA ASN A 162 -16.80 -11.38 -28.09
C ASN A 162 -17.88 -11.12 -27.02
N LYS A 163 -17.79 -9.96 -26.39
CA LYS A 163 -18.71 -9.51 -25.34
C LYS A 163 -19.48 -8.27 -25.77
N PRO A 164 -20.66 -8.01 -25.17
CA PRO A 164 -21.39 -6.77 -25.38
C PRO A 164 -20.51 -5.54 -25.07
N SER A 165 -20.70 -4.46 -25.82
CA SER A 165 -20.03 -3.17 -25.63
C SER A 165 -20.90 -2.05 -26.20
N ILE A 166 -20.47 -0.80 -26.01
CA ILE A 166 -21.10 0.39 -26.61
C ILE A 166 -21.09 0.41 -28.15
N ASP A 167 -20.31 -0.47 -28.80
CA ASP A 167 -20.23 -0.63 -30.25
C ASP A 167 -20.67 -2.04 -30.68
N GLY A 168 -21.57 -2.67 -29.91
CA GLY A 168 -22.08 -4.02 -30.16
C GLY A 168 -21.14 -5.12 -29.65
N THR A 169 -21.32 -6.36 -30.12
CA THR A 169 -20.45 -7.47 -29.71
C THR A 169 -19.04 -7.28 -30.26
N GLN A 170 -18.07 -7.08 -29.37
CA GLN A 170 -16.69 -6.79 -29.73
C GLN A 170 -15.69 -7.58 -28.86
N THR A 171 -14.42 -7.55 -29.27
CA THR A 171 -13.29 -7.95 -28.42
C THR A 171 -12.51 -6.69 -28.05
N PHE A 172 -12.40 -6.40 -26.76
CA PHE A 172 -11.85 -5.14 -26.24
C PHE A 172 -11.06 -5.36 -24.96
N ASP A 173 -10.22 -4.38 -24.62
CA ASP A 173 -9.49 -4.38 -23.35
C ASP A 173 -10.36 -3.80 -22.24
N GLN A 174 -10.07 -4.24 -21.02
CA GLN A 174 -10.58 -3.65 -19.79
C GLN A 174 -9.43 -3.11 -18.94
N TYR A 175 -9.53 -1.86 -18.50
CA TYR A 175 -8.54 -1.23 -17.63
C TYR A 175 -9.09 -1.04 -16.22
N TRP A 176 -8.26 -1.31 -15.23
CA TRP A 176 -8.67 -1.34 -13.83
C TRP A 176 -7.71 -0.52 -12.98
N SER A 177 -8.26 0.33 -12.12
CA SER A 177 -7.63 0.73 -10.86
C SER A 177 -8.45 0.13 -9.74
N VAL A 178 -7.89 -0.78 -8.95
CA VAL A 178 -8.64 -1.42 -7.86
C VAL A 178 -7.96 -1.12 -6.55
N ARG A 179 -8.66 -0.50 -5.58
CA ARG A 179 -8.07 -0.26 -4.25
C ARG A 179 -7.51 -1.55 -3.67
N ARG A 180 -6.39 -1.47 -2.94
CA ARG A 180 -5.87 -2.63 -2.19
C ARG A 180 -6.77 -2.97 -1.01
N THR A 181 -7.27 -1.94 -0.34
CA THR A 181 -8.24 -2.06 0.75
C THR A 181 -9.62 -1.66 0.26
N SER A 182 -10.59 -2.57 0.38
CA SER A 182 -11.98 -2.28 -0.02
C SER A 182 -12.56 -1.16 0.83
N GLY A 183 -13.26 -0.20 0.21
CA GLY A 183 -14.10 0.77 0.93
C GLY A 183 -15.39 0.17 1.47
N SER A 184 -15.69 -1.11 1.18
CA SER A 184 -16.89 -1.80 1.65
C SER A 184 -16.60 -3.22 2.13
N ALA A 185 -17.44 -3.70 3.04
CA ALA A 185 -17.51 -5.10 3.44
C ALA A 185 -18.80 -5.75 2.92
N ASN A 186 -18.69 -6.99 2.46
CA ASN A 186 -19.84 -7.80 2.06
C ASN A 186 -20.81 -8.03 3.23
N ASN A 187 -22.11 -8.12 2.92
CA ASN A 187 -23.19 -8.34 3.88
C ASN A 187 -23.30 -7.26 4.98
N LYS A 188 -22.73 -6.07 4.76
CA LYS A 188 -22.86 -4.91 5.65
C LYS A 188 -23.35 -3.70 4.87
N THR A 189 -24.00 -2.78 5.58
CA THR A 189 -24.27 -1.44 5.05
C THR A 189 -23.05 -0.56 5.27
N ASN A 190 -22.47 -0.09 4.17
CA ASN A 190 -21.25 0.70 4.14
C ASN A 190 -21.61 2.13 3.77
N ASN A 191 -21.15 3.12 4.55
CA ASN A 191 -21.30 4.53 4.21
C ASN A 191 -20.00 5.01 3.57
N MET A 192 -19.97 5.06 2.25
CA MET A 192 -18.80 5.43 1.47
C MET A 192 -18.97 6.86 0.95
N LYS A 193 -18.06 7.75 1.33
CA LYS A 193 -18.00 9.13 0.83
C LYS A 193 -16.58 9.41 0.36
N GLY A 194 -16.42 10.02 -0.81
CA GLY A 194 -15.09 10.23 -1.38
C GLY A 194 -15.08 11.13 -2.60
N THR A 195 -13.87 11.45 -3.05
CA THR A 195 -13.57 12.19 -4.28
C THR A 195 -12.54 11.40 -5.04
N VAL A 196 -12.79 11.16 -6.33
CA VAL A 196 -11.93 10.41 -7.23
C VAL A 196 -11.41 11.33 -8.34
N SER A 197 -10.11 11.51 -8.38
CA SER A 197 -9.36 12.20 -9.43
C SER A 197 -9.26 11.32 -10.67
N VAL A 198 -10.36 11.17 -11.41
CA VAL A 198 -10.48 10.27 -12.57
C VAL A 198 -9.36 10.48 -13.59
N THR A 199 -8.98 11.73 -13.85
CA THR A 199 -7.89 12.05 -14.79
C THR A 199 -6.52 11.52 -14.32
N LYS A 200 -6.23 11.53 -13.01
CA LYS A 200 -4.99 10.96 -12.47
C LYS A 200 -4.91 9.45 -12.68
N HIS A 201 -6.04 8.74 -12.62
CA HIS A 201 -6.08 7.32 -12.96
C HIS A 201 -5.79 7.08 -14.44
N PHE A 202 -6.37 7.89 -15.33
CA PHE A 202 -6.08 7.81 -16.76
C PHE A 202 -4.61 8.08 -17.08
N ASP A 203 -4.01 9.08 -16.43
CA ASP A 203 -2.57 9.37 -16.57
C ASP A 203 -1.70 8.22 -16.02
N ALA A 204 -2.09 7.62 -14.89
CA ALA A 204 -1.39 6.47 -14.32
C ALA A 204 -1.46 5.25 -15.25
N TRP A 205 -2.61 5.00 -15.88
CA TRP A 205 -2.76 3.95 -16.89
C TRP A 205 -1.87 4.19 -18.10
N ALA A 206 -1.85 5.42 -18.63
CA ALA A 206 -0.96 5.79 -19.73
C ALA A 206 0.52 5.59 -19.36
N LYS A 207 0.92 6.00 -18.14
CA LYS A 207 2.29 5.79 -17.61
C LYS A 207 2.63 4.30 -17.47
N ALA A 208 1.65 3.46 -17.14
CA ALA A 208 1.78 2.01 -17.05
C ALA A 208 1.72 1.29 -18.42
N GLY A 209 1.73 2.04 -19.52
CA GLY A 209 1.74 1.49 -20.88
C GLY A 209 0.38 1.03 -21.41
N LEU A 210 -0.72 1.45 -20.77
CA LEU A 210 -2.08 1.22 -21.28
C LEU A 210 -2.46 2.32 -22.29
N ASP A 211 -3.07 1.92 -23.40
CA ASP A 211 -3.36 2.85 -24.49
C ASP A 211 -4.60 3.71 -24.18
N MET A 212 -4.34 4.94 -23.74
CA MET A 212 -5.35 5.96 -23.47
C MET A 212 -5.40 7.04 -24.55
N SER A 213 -4.96 6.73 -25.79
CA SER A 213 -4.94 7.70 -26.89
C SER A 213 -6.33 8.02 -27.47
N GLY A 214 -7.32 7.18 -27.18
CA GLY A 214 -8.68 7.29 -27.71
C GLY A 214 -9.50 8.45 -27.16
N THR A 215 -10.74 8.53 -27.61
CA THR A 215 -11.71 9.56 -27.17
C THR A 215 -12.53 9.07 -25.99
N LEU A 216 -12.73 9.92 -24.99
CA LEU A 216 -13.53 9.59 -23.80
C LEU A 216 -15.01 9.52 -24.16
N TYR A 217 -15.70 8.45 -23.73
CA TYR A 217 -17.12 8.23 -24.01
C TYR A 217 -18.02 8.62 -22.83
N GLU A 218 -17.70 8.14 -21.63
CA GLU A 218 -18.54 8.31 -20.43
C GLU A 218 -17.65 8.28 -19.19
N VAL A 219 -17.99 9.02 -18.15
CA VAL A 219 -17.50 8.84 -16.77
C VAL A 219 -18.71 8.81 -15.84
N SER A 220 -18.92 7.72 -15.12
CA SER A 220 -20.10 7.52 -14.27
C SER A 220 -19.76 6.82 -12.96
N LEU A 221 -20.43 7.18 -11.87
CA LEU A 221 -20.48 6.32 -10.69
C LEU A 221 -21.38 5.13 -11.03
N ASN A 222 -20.91 3.92 -10.74
CA ASN A 222 -21.58 2.67 -11.11
C ASN A 222 -21.68 1.73 -9.89
N ILE A 223 -22.88 1.16 -9.73
CA ILE A 223 -23.16 0.04 -8.85
C ILE A 223 -23.40 -1.18 -9.73
N GLU A 224 -22.51 -2.16 -9.62
CA GLU A 224 -22.60 -3.42 -10.38
C GLU A 224 -22.82 -4.59 -9.43
N GLY A 225 -23.70 -5.52 -9.80
CA GLY A 225 -23.91 -6.78 -9.10
C GLY A 225 -23.81 -7.94 -10.08
N TYR A 226 -23.07 -9.00 -9.71
CA TYR A 226 -22.96 -10.22 -10.51
C TYR A 226 -23.38 -11.44 -9.69
N LYS A 227 -24.40 -12.17 -10.15
CA LYS A 227 -24.97 -13.35 -9.46
C LYS A 227 -25.20 -13.13 -7.96
N SER A 228 -25.69 -11.95 -7.61
CA SER A 228 -25.72 -11.48 -6.22
C SER A 228 -27.03 -10.78 -5.87
N ASN A 229 -27.07 -10.25 -4.66
CA ASN A 229 -28.13 -9.40 -4.15
C ASN A 229 -27.51 -8.14 -3.55
N GLY A 230 -28.31 -7.12 -3.30
CA GLY A 230 -27.85 -5.95 -2.57
C GLY A 230 -28.71 -4.72 -2.82
N SER A 231 -28.26 -3.61 -2.26
CA SER A 231 -28.87 -2.31 -2.47
C SER A 231 -27.84 -1.19 -2.35
N ALA A 232 -28.09 -0.09 -3.04
CA ALA A 232 -27.32 1.12 -2.90
C ALA A 232 -28.24 2.35 -2.91
N LYS A 233 -27.97 3.29 -2.02
CA LYS A 233 -28.52 4.64 -2.04
C LYS A 233 -27.38 5.61 -2.28
N VAL A 234 -27.21 6.01 -3.53
CA VAL A 234 -26.30 7.08 -3.93
C VAL A 234 -26.98 8.39 -3.61
N LYS A 235 -26.52 9.04 -2.54
CA LYS A 235 -27.10 10.30 -2.02
C LYS A 235 -26.67 11.50 -2.83
N SER A 236 -25.45 11.51 -3.36
CA SER A 236 -24.96 12.58 -4.25
C SER A 236 -23.84 12.11 -5.17
N ILE A 237 -23.79 12.69 -6.37
CA ILE A 237 -22.72 12.63 -7.37
C ILE A 237 -22.49 14.07 -7.84
N SER A 238 -21.23 14.53 -7.90
CA SER A 238 -20.86 15.82 -8.49
C SER A 238 -19.63 15.72 -9.38
N PHE A 239 -19.64 16.51 -10.46
CA PHE A 239 -18.54 16.68 -11.43
C PHE A 239 -18.01 18.10 -11.46
N ASP A 240 -18.44 18.94 -10.52
CA ASP A 240 -17.87 20.27 -10.41
C ASP A 240 -16.35 20.09 -10.28
N LYS A 241 -15.57 20.98 -10.90
CA LYS A 241 -14.29 21.36 -10.29
C LYS A 241 -14.71 21.74 -8.90
N ALA A 242 -14.63 20.81 -7.95
CA ALA A 242 -15.05 21.11 -6.62
C ALA A 242 -14.32 22.41 -6.32
N ASP A 243 -15.07 23.45 -5.90
CA ASP A 243 -14.58 24.29 -4.82
C ASP A 243 -13.77 23.34 -4.00
N ILE A 244 -12.44 23.49 -4.03
CA ILE A 244 -11.51 22.58 -3.41
C ILE A 244 -12.16 22.37 -2.05
N VAL A 245 -12.83 21.23 -1.85
CA VAL A 245 -13.04 20.71 -0.52
C VAL A 245 -11.59 20.70 -0.14
N PRO A 246 -11.13 21.60 0.79
CA PRO A 246 -9.76 21.53 1.24
C PRO A 246 -9.59 20.04 1.43
N GLU A 247 -8.63 19.43 0.71
CA GLU A 247 -8.25 18.05 0.94
C GLU A 247 -8.53 17.82 2.41
N PRO A 248 -9.33 16.84 2.86
CA PRO A 248 -9.50 16.68 4.30
C PRO A 248 -8.09 16.73 4.81
N VAL A 249 -7.70 17.84 5.49
CA VAL A 249 -6.29 18.21 5.48
C VAL A 249 -5.69 17.00 6.11
N ILE A 250 -4.93 16.21 5.32
CA ILE A 250 -4.31 15.02 5.86
C ILE A 250 -3.19 15.68 6.60
N GLU A 251 -3.55 16.17 7.78
CA GLU A 251 -2.71 16.94 8.65
C GLU A 251 -1.49 16.05 8.76
N PRO A 252 -0.29 16.59 8.43
CA PRO A 252 0.94 15.87 8.62
C PRO A 252 0.83 15.18 9.98
N VAL A 253 1.08 13.87 10.02
CA VAL A 253 1.10 13.12 11.27
C VAL A 253 1.96 13.93 12.22
N LYS A 254 1.36 14.42 13.30
CA LYS A 254 2.11 15.21 14.27
C LYS A 254 2.96 14.23 15.07
N PRO A 255 4.24 14.53 15.29
CA PRO A 255 5.04 13.68 16.13
C PRO A 255 4.43 13.65 17.54
N ASP A 256 4.55 12.52 18.22
CA ASP A 256 4.17 12.42 19.62
C ASP A 256 5.06 13.31 20.52
N ALA A 257 4.78 13.33 21.82
CA ALA A 257 5.54 14.15 22.78
C ALA A 257 7.05 13.82 22.83
N ASN A 258 7.45 12.64 22.35
CA ASN A 258 8.84 12.19 22.29
C ASN A 258 9.45 12.34 20.89
N GLY A 259 8.74 12.99 19.96
CA GLY A 259 9.25 13.30 18.63
C GLY A 259 9.06 12.19 17.60
N TYR A 260 8.23 11.17 17.85
CA TYR A 260 8.00 10.08 16.90
C TYR A 260 6.76 10.32 16.02
N TYR A 261 6.93 10.20 14.72
CA TYR A 261 5.81 10.16 13.75
C TYR A 261 5.11 8.80 13.75
N PHE A 262 5.89 7.71 13.84
CA PHE A 262 5.37 6.37 14.08
C PHE A 262 6.38 5.55 14.88
N LYS A 263 5.87 4.50 15.52
CA LYS A 263 6.61 3.50 16.28
C LYS A 263 5.94 2.17 16.09
N GLU A 264 6.68 1.17 15.64
CA GLU A 264 6.14 -0.16 15.40
C GLU A 264 6.96 -1.19 16.17
N LYS A 265 6.30 -1.80 17.17
CA LYS A 265 6.84 -2.86 18.02
C LYS A 265 6.31 -4.24 17.62
N PHE A 266 5.37 -4.30 16.67
CA PHE A 266 4.81 -5.54 16.13
C PHE A 266 4.09 -6.47 17.15
N GLU A 267 3.77 -5.97 18.34
CA GLU A 267 3.03 -6.72 19.36
C GLU A 267 1.58 -7.02 18.94
N ASP A 268 0.98 -6.11 18.17
CA ASP A 268 -0.43 -6.15 17.76
C ASP A 268 -0.63 -6.49 16.28
N GLY A 269 0.43 -6.86 15.55
CA GLY A 269 0.35 -7.16 14.13
C GLY A 269 1.57 -6.68 13.35
N THR A 270 1.43 -6.56 12.03
CA THR A 270 2.49 -6.05 11.15
C THR A 270 2.49 -4.52 11.04
N GLY A 271 1.50 -3.84 11.61
CA GLY A 271 1.22 -2.43 11.30
C GLY A 271 1.05 -2.23 9.79
N ASP A 272 1.57 -1.11 9.30
CA ASP A 272 1.62 -0.78 7.86
C ASP A 272 2.83 -1.39 7.13
N TRP A 273 3.63 -2.22 7.80
CA TRP A 273 4.75 -2.91 7.17
C TRP A 273 4.26 -4.07 6.30
N ALA A 274 4.81 -4.15 5.10
CA ALA A 274 4.50 -5.17 4.10
C ALA A 274 5.78 -5.82 3.56
N GLY A 275 5.61 -7.01 2.99
CA GLY A 275 6.66 -7.68 2.24
C GLY A 275 7.05 -6.90 1.00
N ARG A 276 8.36 -6.80 0.76
CA ARG A 276 8.95 -6.16 -0.41
C ARG A 276 9.50 -7.22 -1.37
N GLY A 277 9.13 -7.09 -2.66
CA GLY A 277 9.41 -8.12 -3.65
C GLY A 277 8.63 -9.39 -3.33
N ASP A 278 9.29 -10.55 -3.40
CA ASP A 278 8.68 -11.84 -3.05
C ASP A 278 8.66 -12.12 -1.54
N ALA A 279 9.26 -11.25 -0.72
CA ALA A 279 9.33 -11.47 0.71
C ALA A 279 7.93 -11.52 1.35
N THR A 280 7.78 -12.41 2.33
CA THR A 280 6.62 -12.49 3.21
C THR A 280 6.98 -11.94 4.58
N VAL A 281 6.10 -11.11 5.15
CA VAL A 281 6.22 -10.61 6.53
C VAL A 281 5.10 -11.17 7.40
N LYS A 282 5.44 -11.58 8.63
CA LYS A 282 4.47 -12.03 9.63
C LYS A 282 4.98 -11.70 11.03
N THR A 283 4.07 -11.54 11.98
CA THR A 283 4.47 -11.48 13.38
C THR A 283 5.09 -12.81 13.81
N SER A 284 6.04 -12.73 14.74
CA SER A 284 6.79 -13.86 15.29
C SER A 284 6.95 -13.68 16.79
N SER A 285 7.29 -14.74 17.51
CA SER A 285 7.58 -14.69 18.95
C SER A 285 9.02 -14.25 19.27
N GLU A 286 9.78 -13.84 18.26
CA GLU A 286 11.15 -13.34 18.41
C GLU A 286 11.10 -11.81 18.33
N GLY A 287 10.93 -11.17 19.49
CA GLY A 287 10.95 -9.72 19.66
C GLY A 287 12.23 -9.24 20.34
N TYR A 288 12.61 -7.99 20.08
CA TYR A 288 13.70 -7.33 20.80
C TYR A 288 13.18 -6.68 22.10
N ASP A 289 12.08 -5.93 22.03
CA ASP A 289 11.43 -5.30 23.18
C ASP A 289 9.94 -5.64 23.23
N GLY A 290 9.64 -6.70 23.97
CA GLY A 290 8.32 -7.26 24.06
C GLY A 290 8.32 -8.75 23.82
N SER A 291 7.20 -9.28 23.36
CA SER A 291 7.00 -10.71 23.13
C SER A 291 7.00 -11.09 21.65
N LYS A 292 7.00 -10.09 20.76
CA LYS A 292 6.90 -10.30 19.32
C LYS A 292 7.80 -9.35 18.54
N GLY A 293 8.10 -9.78 17.31
CA GLY A 293 8.77 -8.99 16.29
C GLY A 293 8.28 -9.40 14.91
N LEU A 294 8.68 -8.69 13.85
CA LEU A 294 8.30 -9.02 12.48
C LEU A 294 9.34 -9.94 11.85
N PHE A 295 8.92 -11.13 11.43
CA PHE A 295 9.77 -12.07 10.70
C PHE A 295 9.60 -11.88 9.19
N VAL A 296 10.73 -11.72 8.52
CA VAL A 296 10.85 -11.51 7.08
C VAL A 296 11.45 -12.76 6.46
N SER A 297 10.73 -13.37 5.52
CA SER A 297 11.12 -14.65 4.91
C SER A 297 10.71 -14.76 3.44
N GLY A 298 11.07 -15.86 2.78
CA GLY A 298 10.69 -16.10 1.38
C GLY A 298 11.39 -15.16 0.40
N ARG A 299 12.58 -14.67 0.77
CA ARG A 299 13.37 -13.74 -0.03
C ARG A 299 14.02 -14.49 -1.20
N THR A 300 13.77 -14.04 -2.42
CA THR A 300 14.34 -14.58 -3.66
C THR A 300 15.47 -13.71 -4.22
N GLU A 301 15.53 -12.45 -3.82
CA GLU A 301 16.54 -11.46 -4.22
C GLU A 301 17.07 -10.70 -3.00
N GLU A 302 18.31 -10.19 -3.07
CA GLU A 302 19.02 -9.54 -1.95
C GLU A 302 18.35 -8.23 -1.48
N TRP A 303 17.54 -7.60 -2.34
CA TRP A 303 16.77 -6.38 -2.04
C TRP A 303 15.35 -6.65 -1.53
N ASN A 304 14.89 -7.91 -1.58
CA ASN A 304 13.61 -8.29 -0.97
C ASN A 304 13.71 -8.11 0.55
N GLY A 305 12.60 -7.79 1.21
CA GLY A 305 12.64 -7.47 2.62
C GLY A 305 11.30 -7.04 3.20
N ALA A 306 11.32 -6.16 4.20
CA ALA A 306 10.13 -5.54 4.76
C ALA A 306 10.15 -4.03 4.50
N SER A 307 9.01 -3.46 4.14
CA SER A 307 8.89 -2.05 3.75
C SER A 307 7.67 -1.38 4.34
N ILE A 308 7.77 -0.07 4.54
CA ILE A 308 6.68 0.82 4.92
C ILE A 308 6.67 2.03 3.96
N ALA A 309 5.49 2.39 3.47
CA ALA A 309 5.32 3.63 2.70
C ALA A 309 5.31 4.83 3.67
N LEU A 310 6.09 5.86 3.36
CA LEU A 310 6.11 7.08 4.18
C LEU A 310 5.03 8.05 3.69
N ASP A 311 4.24 8.58 4.62
CA ASP A 311 3.22 9.58 4.33
C ASP A 311 3.87 10.85 3.75
N SER A 312 3.58 11.14 2.49
CA SER A 312 4.11 12.31 1.78
C SER A 312 3.61 13.64 2.34
N ASN A 313 2.59 13.66 3.22
CA ASN A 313 2.18 14.87 3.93
C ASN A 313 3.09 15.17 5.13
N THR A 314 3.67 14.15 5.72
CA THR A 314 4.57 14.23 6.88
C THR A 314 6.04 14.30 6.48
N PHE A 315 6.45 13.44 5.55
CA PHE A 315 7.83 13.29 5.11
C PHE A 315 8.05 14.04 3.79
N LYS A 316 8.76 15.16 3.86
CA LYS A 316 8.96 16.08 2.73
C LYS A 316 10.40 16.02 2.22
N ALA A 317 10.54 16.12 0.90
CA ALA A 317 11.83 16.32 0.26
C ALA A 317 12.53 17.58 0.78
N GLY A 318 13.84 17.51 1.00
CA GLY A 318 14.67 18.57 1.58
C GLY A 318 14.63 18.64 3.12
N GLU A 319 13.67 17.98 3.78
CA GLU A 319 13.55 17.97 5.23
C GLU A 319 14.36 16.83 5.87
N THR A 320 14.71 17.00 7.15
CA THR A 320 15.57 16.07 7.90
C THR A 320 14.82 15.36 9.01
N TYR A 321 14.98 14.03 9.08
CA TYR A 321 14.26 13.13 9.97
C TYR A 321 15.20 12.15 10.67
N SER A 322 14.67 11.47 11.68
CA SER A 322 15.30 10.29 12.26
C SER A 322 14.58 9.04 11.78
N PHE A 323 15.32 8.03 11.36
CA PHE A 323 14.78 6.72 11.03
C PHE A 323 15.59 5.64 11.75
N GLY A 324 14.92 4.58 12.18
CA GLY A 324 15.63 3.43 12.72
C GLY A 324 14.77 2.18 12.86
N VAL A 325 15.46 1.06 13.07
CA VAL A 325 14.88 -0.27 13.25
C VAL A 325 15.90 -1.20 13.89
N ASN A 326 15.44 -2.08 14.79
CA ASN A 326 16.26 -3.19 15.27
C ASN A 326 16.17 -4.36 14.30
N VAL A 327 17.30 -5.01 14.02
CA VAL A 327 17.38 -6.15 13.10
C VAL A 327 18.24 -7.27 13.67
N LYS A 328 17.80 -8.51 13.47
CA LYS A 328 18.53 -9.75 13.79
C LYS A 328 18.41 -10.69 12.60
N GLN A 329 19.52 -11.26 12.13
CA GLN A 329 19.54 -12.05 10.89
C GLN A 329 20.07 -13.48 11.11
N LEU A 330 19.75 -14.40 10.19
CA LEU A 330 19.89 -15.86 10.41
C LEU A 330 20.88 -16.58 9.46
N SER A 331 21.79 -15.86 8.82
CA SER A 331 22.75 -16.42 7.86
C SER A 331 23.85 -17.28 8.51
N GLY A 332 23.95 -17.29 9.85
CA GLY A 332 24.97 -18.01 10.60
C GLY A 332 26.36 -17.35 10.61
N SER A 333 26.51 -16.17 9.99
CA SER A 333 27.72 -15.36 10.05
C SER A 333 27.37 -13.87 9.94
N ALA A 334 28.31 -12.98 10.25
CA ALA A 334 28.07 -11.55 10.14
C ALA A 334 27.85 -11.14 8.68
N THR A 335 26.70 -10.52 8.37
CA THR A 335 26.34 -10.01 7.03
C THR A 335 25.85 -8.57 7.13
N PRO A 336 26.10 -7.70 6.14
CA PRO A 336 25.52 -6.37 6.12
C PRO A 336 24.00 -6.44 6.05
N MET A 337 23.36 -5.57 6.83
CA MET A 337 21.94 -5.24 6.79
C MET A 337 21.80 -3.75 6.54
N LYS A 338 20.81 -3.36 5.74
CA LYS A 338 20.57 -1.97 5.35
C LYS A 338 19.16 -1.54 5.66
N LEU A 339 19.05 -0.29 6.09
CA LEU A 339 17.82 0.50 6.02
C LEU A 339 17.97 1.44 4.83
N THR A 340 17.04 1.35 3.88
CA THR A 340 17.13 2.03 2.59
C THR A 340 15.85 2.81 2.32
N LEU A 341 15.98 4.01 1.77
CA LEU A 341 14.87 4.82 1.26
C LEU A 341 14.81 4.68 -0.26
N GLN A 342 13.74 4.08 -0.77
CA GLN A 342 13.35 4.20 -2.16
C GLN A 342 12.57 5.49 -2.36
N TYR A 343 12.84 6.21 -3.45
CA TYR A 343 12.04 7.34 -3.90
C TYR A 343 12.07 7.49 -5.42
N THR A 344 11.12 8.24 -5.95
CA THR A 344 11.15 8.75 -7.33
C THR A 344 11.77 10.15 -7.33
N ASP A 345 12.83 10.35 -8.10
CA ASP A 345 13.47 11.66 -8.27
C ASP A 345 12.67 12.60 -9.19
N GLN A 346 13.20 13.81 -9.41
CA GLN A 346 12.58 14.84 -10.23
C GLN A 346 12.43 14.44 -11.70
N ASP A 347 13.27 13.51 -12.18
CA ASP A 347 13.24 12.98 -13.54
C ASP A 347 12.29 11.78 -13.68
N GLY A 348 11.62 11.39 -12.59
CA GLY A 348 10.69 10.28 -12.57
C GLY A 348 11.36 8.91 -12.44
N LYS A 349 12.65 8.86 -12.08
CA LYS A 349 13.43 7.63 -11.92
C LYS A 349 13.42 7.15 -10.48
N GLU A 350 13.36 5.83 -10.29
CA GLU A 350 13.53 5.23 -8.96
C GLU A 350 14.99 5.29 -8.51
N ILE A 351 15.20 5.79 -7.30
CA ILE A 351 16.47 5.89 -6.60
C ILE A 351 16.37 5.16 -5.27
N TYR A 352 17.47 4.56 -4.84
CA TYR A 352 17.60 3.83 -3.59
C TYR A 352 18.77 4.41 -2.81
N ASP A 353 18.49 5.08 -1.70
CA ASP A 353 19.49 5.77 -0.89
C ASP A 353 19.62 5.12 0.48
N THR A 354 20.86 4.92 0.93
CA THR A 354 21.14 4.19 2.17
C THR A 354 20.94 5.12 3.37
N VAL A 355 19.97 4.78 4.22
CA VAL A 355 19.70 5.51 5.47
C VAL A 355 20.69 5.09 6.55
N ALA A 356 20.87 3.78 6.72
CA ALA A 356 21.81 3.20 7.67
C ALA A 356 22.28 1.80 7.19
N GLU A 357 23.51 1.44 7.52
CA GLU A 357 24.08 0.12 7.21
C GLU A 357 24.96 -0.34 8.38
N LYS A 358 24.77 -1.58 8.83
CA LYS A 358 25.65 -2.25 9.80
C LYS A 358 25.72 -3.74 9.52
N SER A 359 26.80 -4.37 9.95
CA SER A 359 26.88 -5.84 9.93
C SER A 359 26.10 -6.42 11.11
N ALA A 360 25.16 -7.31 10.83
CA ALA A 360 24.36 -8.03 11.82
C ALA A 360 24.75 -9.51 11.86
N SER A 361 24.54 -10.17 13.00
CA SER A 361 24.66 -11.62 13.19
C SER A 361 23.33 -12.16 13.73
N ASP A 362 23.36 -13.21 14.56
CA ASP A 362 22.21 -13.73 15.29
C ASP A 362 21.85 -12.91 16.54
N GLU A 363 22.57 -11.82 16.81
CA GLU A 363 22.23 -10.82 17.81
C GLU A 363 21.48 -9.62 17.22
N TRP A 364 20.59 -9.03 18.02
CA TRP A 364 19.88 -7.82 17.67
C TRP A 364 20.84 -6.63 17.61
N ILE A 365 20.82 -5.91 16.48
CA ILE A 365 21.51 -4.64 16.32
C ILE A 365 20.52 -3.55 15.93
N GLU A 366 20.97 -2.29 15.98
CA GLU A 366 20.16 -1.16 15.55
C GLU A 366 20.72 -0.54 14.26
N LEU A 367 19.88 -0.45 13.23
CA LEU A 367 20.11 0.37 12.05
C LEU A 367 19.38 1.69 12.24
N SER A 368 20.11 2.80 12.36
CA SER A 368 19.48 4.11 12.52
C SER A 368 20.32 5.25 11.98
N ASN A 369 19.63 6.34 11.67
CA ASN A 369 20.20 7.63 11.31
C ASN A 369 19.28 8.72 11.87
N SER A 370 19.78 9.47 12.83
CA SER A 370 19.02 10.52 13.53
C SER A 370 18.96 11.85 12.79
N SER A 371 19.61 11.96 11.63
CA SER A 371 19.69 13.20 10.86
C SER A 371 19.73 12.92 9.35
N TYR A 372 18.86 12.04 8.88
CA TYR A 372 18.73 11.73 7.46
C TYR A 372 17.90 12.80 6.73
N THR A 373 18.48 13.45 5.73
CA THR A 373 17.78 14.42 4.88
C THR A 373 17.18 13.71 3.67
N ILE A 374 15.86 13.80 3.49
CA ILE A 374 15.21 13.26 2.29
C ILE A 374 15.67 14.09 1.08
N PRO A 375 16.15 13.46 -0.01
CA PRO A 375 16.66 14.20 -1.16
C PRO A 375 15.65 15.18 -1.77
N GLU A 376 16.14 16.32 -2.29
CA GLU A 376 15.29 17.33 -2.91
C GLU A 376 14.51 16.79 -4.11
N GLY A 377 13.22 17.11 -4.19
CA GLY A 377 12.32 16.62 -5.23
C GLY A 377 12.00 15.13 -5.17
N ALA A 378 12.38 14.43 -4.09
CA ALA A 378 11.97 13.05 -3.86
C ALA A 378 10.44 12.93 -3.65
N SER A 379 9.85 11.90 -4.24
CA SER A 379 8.44 11.52 -4.10
C SER A 379 8.30 9.99 -4.01
N ASN A 380 7.10 9.46 -3.74
CA ASN A 380 6.85 7.99 -3.63
C ASN A 380 7.82 7.30 -2.65
N LEU A 381 7.90 7.84 -1.44
CA LEU A 381 8.87 7.44 -0.42
C LEU A 381 8.52 6.08 0.20
N ILE A 382 9.45 5.12 0.14
CA ILE A 382 9.32 3.80 0.77
C ILE A 382 10.58 3.53 1.58
N LEU A 383 10.44 3.36 2.89
CA LEU A 383 11.52 2.93 3.76
C LEU A 383 11.50 1.40 3.87
N TYR A 384 12.65 0.73 3.72
CA TYR A 384 12.69 -0.72 3.77
C TYR A 384 14.01 -1.27 4.33
N VAL A 385 13.93 -2.49 4.84
CA VAL A 385 15.08 -3.24 5.39
C VAL A 385 15.47 -4.34 4.42
N GLU A 386 16.75 -4.46 4.10
CA GLU A 386 17.29 -5.45 3.16
C GLU A 386 18.63 -6.04 3.65
N ALA A 387 19.03 -7.16 3.04
CA ALA A 387 20.31 -7.82 3.27
C ALA A 387 21.08 -7.89 1.94
N PRO A 388 21.88 -6.88 1.58
CA PRO A 388 22.41 -6.68 0.23
C PRO A 388 23.49 -7.68 -0.21
N LYS A 389 23.79 -8.70 0.61
CA LYS A 389 24.79 -9.74 0.32
C LYS A 389 24.33 -11.14 0.75
N SER A 390 23.04 -11.30 1.02
CA SER A 390 22.51 -12.53 1.58
C SER A 390 21.01 -12.66 1.34
N LEU A 391 20.54 -13.87 1.07
CA LEU A 391 19.12 -14.23 1.05
C LEU A 391 18.59 -14.67 2.43
N THR A 392 19.33 -14.39 3.50
CA THR A 392 18.91 -14.75 4.85
C THR A 392 17.53 -14.20 5.20
N ASP A 393 16.75 -15.02 5.88
CA ASP A 393 15.62 -14.54 6.64
C ASP A 393 16.13 -13.70 7.83
N PHE A 394 15.31 -12.77 8.29
CA PHE A 394 15.67 -11.89 9.40
C PHE A 394 14.43 -11.43 10.16
N TYR A 395 14.65 -10.97 11.38
CA TYR A 395 13.65 -10.34 12.23
C TYR A 395 13.90 -8.83 12.25
N ILE A 396 12.82 -8.05 12.31
CA ILE A 396 12.86 -6.64 12.65
C ILE A 396 11.95 -6.34 13.84
N ASP A 397 12.33 -5.33 14.62
CA ASP A 397 11.53 -4.83 15.73
C ASP A 397 11.80 -3.34 15.95
N ASN A 398 10.94 -2.66 16.71
CA ASN A 398 11.10 -1.27 17.14
C ASN A 398 11.42 -0.32 15.98
N ALA A 399 10.69 -0.46 14.88
CA ALA A 399 10.87 0.41 13.73
C ALA A 399 10.24 1.78 13.99
N TYR A 400 10.91 2.87 13.60
CA TYR A 400 10.41 4.21 13.87
C TYR A 400 10.83 5.23 12.82
N ALA A 401 10.04 6.30 12.76
CA ALA A 401 10.44 7.57 12.18
C ALA A 401 10.12 8.70 13.17
N GLY A 402 10.98 9.70 13.23
CA GLY A 402 10.82 10.84 14.13
C GLY A 402 11.39 12.13 13.56
N ILE A 403 11.21 13.22 14.30
CA ILE A 403 11.89 14.48 14.02
C ILE A 403 13.42 14.27 14.06
N LYS A 404 14.17 15.19 13.46
CA LYS A 404 15.64 15.19 13.56
C LYS A 404 16.09 15.09 15.01
N GLY A 405 16.98 14.14 15.31
CA GLY A 405 17.55 13.90 16.64
C GLY A 405 16.72 13.00 17.55
N THR A 406 15.56 12.49 17.10
CA THR A 406 14.77 11.49 17.84
C THR A 406 15.62 10.26 18.09
N LYS A 407 15.70 9.87 19.37
CA LYS A 407 16.45 8.71 19.85
C LYS A 407 15.78 7.41 19.41
N PRO A 408 16.50 6.27 19.44
CA PRO A 408 15.91 4.96 19.21
C PRO A 408 14.89 4.58 20.27
N LEU A 409 13.90 3.76 19.90
CA LEU A 409 12.84 3.33 20.80
C LEU A 409 13.35 2.55 22.01
N VAL A 410 14.40 1.76 21.78
CA VAL A 410 15.10 0.99 22.79
C VAL A 410 16.57 1.05 22.44
N THR A 411 17.37 1.59 23.34
CA THR A 411 18.83 1.53 23.24
C THR A 411 19.26 0.14 23.69
N PRO A 412 20.18 -0.54 22.99
CA PRO A 412 20.57 -1.88 23.37
C PRO A 412 21.00 -1.99 24.83
N SER A 413 20.17 -2.63 25.66
CA SER A 413 20.54 -3.00 27.02
C SER A 413 21.45 -4.23 26.97
N GLY A 414 22.61 -4.08 26.33
CA GLY A 414 23.75 -4.93 26.64
C GLY A 414 24.21 -4.48 28.01
N THR A 415 23.90 -5.27 29.05
CA THR A 415 24.39 -5.11 30.43
C THR A 415 25.06 -3.76 30.72
N VAL A 416 24.24 -2.76 31.05
CA VAL A 416 24.73 -1.49 31.57
C VAL A 416 25.54 -1.78 32.83
N LYS A 417 26.87 -1.78 32.71
CA LYS A 417 27.69 -1.26 33.80
C LYS A 417 27.34 0.22 33.85
N SER A 418 26.93 0.70 35.01
CA SER A 418 26.53 2.09 35.25
C SER A 418 27.48 3.07 34.54
N SER A 419 26.92 3.96 33.72
CA SER A 419 27.59 5.01 32.95
C SER A 419 28.21 6.12 33.80
N ASP A 420 28.36 5.92 35.12
CA ASP A 420 29.03 6.89 36.00
C ASP A 420 30.57 6.71 36.02
N ASP A 421 31.15 5.72 35.33
CA ASP A 421 32.57 5.34 35.52
C ASP A 421 33.35 4.93 34.25
N MET A 422 32.78 5.06 33.04
CA MET A 422 33.52 4.78 31.80
C MET A 422 34.35 5.98 31.35
N ARG A 423 35.56 6.10 31.91
CA ARG A 423 36.58 7.05 31.44
C ARG A 423 36.81 6.89 29.93
N GLY A 424 36.73 8.01 29.20
CA GLY A 424 36.95 8.03 27.75
C GLY A 424 35.68 7.94 26.89
N ASP A 425 34.52 7.58 27.44
CA ASP A 425 33.22 7.71 26.77
C ASP A 425 32.70 9.14 27.01
N ILE A 426 33.12 10.04 26.14
CA ILE A 426 32.94 11.49 26.28
C ILE A 426 31.54 11.91 25.81
N ASN A 427 30.99 11.19 24.83
CA ASN A 427 29.67 11.46 24.26
C ASN A 427 28.55 10.68 24.96
N GLU A 428 28.90 9.83 25.93
CA GLU A 428 28.00 8.99 26.73
C GLU A 428 27.18 8.03 25.86
N ASP A 429 27.78 7.54 24.76
CA ASP A 429 27.15 6.59 23.84
C ASP A 429 27.42 5.12 24.21
N GLY A 430 28.19 4.88 25.27
CA GLY A 430 28.54 3.56 25.77
C GLY A 430 29.75 2.93 25.07
N THR A 431 30.38 3.64 24.14
CA THR A 431 31.59 3.21 23.43
C THR A 431 32.72 4.25 23.58
N VAL A 432 33.96 3.81 23.35
CA VAL A 432 35.12 4.71 23.37
C VAL A 432 35.77 4.67 22.00
N ASP A 433 35.49 5.68 21.17
CA ASP A 433 35.90 5.71 19.77
C ASP A 433 36.35 7.12 19.28
N VAL A 434 36.47 7.28 17.96
CA VAL A 434 36.97 8.52 17.35
C VAL A 434 36.03 9.71 17.57
N PHE A 435 34.74 9.49 17.82
CA PHE A 435 33.78 10.54 18.10
C PHE A 435 34.01 11.16 19.50
N ASP A 436 34.44 10.36 20.48
CA ASP A 436 34.88 10.85 21.80
C ASP A 436 36.12 11.73 21.69
N LEU A 437 37.05 11.35 20.81
CA LEU A 437 38.26 12.13 20.56
C LEU A 437 37.94 13.53 20.02
N ILE A 438 36.92 13.65 19.17
CA ILE A 438 36.47 14.93 18.62
C ILE A 438 35.86 15.79 19.72
N GLN A 439 35.07 15.20 20.61
CA GLN A 439 34.41 15.92 21.68
C GLN A 439 35.38 16.33 22.79
N LEU A 440 36.34 15.47 23.15
CA LEU A 440 37.41 15.82 24.08
C LEU A 440 38.28 16.96 23.53
N ARG A 441 38.58 16.99 22.22
CA ARG A 441 39.26 18.14 21.58
C ARG A 441 38.47 19.43 21.72
N LYS A 442 37.17 19.40 21.47
CA LYS A 442 36.29 20.57 21.65
C LYS A 442 36.25 21.00 23.11
N GLY A 443 36.09 20.06 24.04
CA GLY A 443 36.11 20.31 25.48
C GLY A 443 37.40 20.99 25.94
N ILE A 444 38.57 20.47 25.54
CA ILE A 444 39.88 21.08 25.86
C ILE A 444 40.01 22.50 25.31
N ILE A 445 39.41 22.80 24.15
CA ILE A 445 39.41 24.14 23.56
C ILE A 445 38.45 25.09 24.29
N ASP A 446 37.29 24.58 24.73
CA ASP A 446 36.22 25.34 25.40
C ASP A 446 36.43 25.49 26.92
N LEU A 447 37.44 24.83 27.50
CA LEU A 447 37.78 24.77 28.93
C LEU A 447 38.32 26.09 29.52
N LYS A 448 37.56 27.20 29.38
CA LYS A 448 37.82 28.45 30.13
C LYS A 448 36.95 28.68 31.36
N THR A 449 35.86 27.96 31.59
CA THR A 449 35.11 28.02 32.87
C THR A 449 34.14 26.84 33.01
N GLY A 450 34.32 25.95 33.99
CA GLY A 450 33.32 24.94 34.35
C GLY A 450 33.84 23.78 35.19
N THR A 451 32.92 23.10 35.86
CA THR A 451 33.16 21.81 36.53
C THR A 451 33.36 20.73 35.48
N VAL A 452 34.40 19.92 35.62
CA VAL A 452 34.80 18.92 34.62
C VAL A 452 34.11 17.57 34.90
N PRO A 453 33.40 16.98 33.92
CA PRO A 453 32.85 15.63 34.05
C PRO A 453 33.95 14.57 34.23
N ALA A 454 33.70 13.54 35.06
CA ALA A 454 34.70 12.54 35.42
C ALA A 454 35.19 11.67 34.23
N ASN A 455 34.38 11.54 33.18
CA ASN A 455 34.72 10.82 31.95
C ASN A 455 35.76 11.55 31.07
N TYR A 456 36.03 12.84 31.30
CA TYR A 456 37.01 13.64 30.55
C TYR A 456 38.46 13.46 31.06
N ASP A 457 38.65 13.01 32.30
CA ASP A 457 39.95 12.65 32.89
C ASP A 457 40.32 11.22 32.47
N VAL A 458 40.63 11.07 31.18
CA VAL A 458 40.90 9.78 30.53
C VAL A 458 42.19 9.17 31.03
N ASN A 459 43.18 9.97 31.44
CA ASN A 459 44.43 9.45 31.98
C ASN A 459 44.41 9.23 33.51
N GLY A 460 43.38 9.72 34.21
CA GLY A 460 43.16 9.55 35.64
C GLY A 460 44.07 10.40 36.52
N ASP A 461 44.62 11.51 36.01
CA ASP A 461 45.53 12.39 36.73
C ASP A 461 44.83 13.51 37.52
N GLY A 462 43.50 13.58 37.44
CA GLY A 462 42.66 14.56 38.12
C GLY A 462 42.61 15.92 37.40
N THR A 463 43.22 16.04 36.22
CA THR A 463 43.17 17.22 35.36
C THR A 463 42.74 16.83 33.95
N VAL A 464 42.12 17.76 33.22
CA VAL A 464 41.73 17.50 31.82
C VAL A 464 42.51 18.39 30.88
N GLY A 465 43.24 17.75 29.97
CA GLY A 465 44.09 18.44 29.01
C GLY A 465 44.63 17.53 27.91
N VAL A 466 45.75 17.94 27.33
CA VAL A 466 46.36 17.25 26.19
C VAL A 466 46.79 15.82 26.55
N ALA A 467 47.08 15.55 27.83
CA ALA A 467 47.46 14.22 28.28
C ALA A 467 46.30 13.20 28.16
N ASP A 468 45.07 13.61 28.45
CA ASP A 468 43.84 12.82 28.23
C ASP A 468 43.59 12.57 26.76
N LEU A 469 43.80 13.59 25.94
CA LEU A 469 43.66 13.47 24.49
C LEU A 469 44.63 12.45 23.89
N VAL A 470 45.88 12.44 24.38
CA VAL A 470 46.89 11.45 23.98
C VAL A 470 46.54 10.05 24.49
N CYS A 471 45.99 9.94 25.71
CA CYS A 471 45.53 8.68 26.28
C CYS A 471 44.39 8.07 25.43
N LEU A 472 43.36 8.87 25.16
CA LEU A 472 42.21 8.48 24.34
C LEU A 472 42.64 8.11 22.91
N GLN A 473 43.53 8.89 22.30
CA GLN A 473 44.04 8.59 20.96
C GLN A 473 44.83 7.28 20.92
N LYS A 474 45.66 6.99 21.93
CA LYS A 474 46.40 5.73 22.01
C LYS A 474 45.47 4.53 22.22
N HIS A 475 44.39 4.72 22.96
CA HIS A 475 43.35 3.72 23.17
C HIS A 475 42.62 3.37 21.87
N ILE A 476 42.15 4.38 21.14
CA ILE A 476 41.50 4.20 19.83
C ILE A 476 42.43 3.52 18.83
N LEU A 477 43.73 3.82 18.89
CA LEU A 477 44.76 3.18 18.05
C LEU A 477 45.17 1.77 18.52
N GLY A 478 44.59 1.26 19.62
CA GLY A 478 44.91 -0.06 20.17
C GLY A 478 46.32 -0.18 20.75
N THR A 479 46.97 0.94 21.06
CA THR A 479 48.37 0.98 21.54
C THR A 479 48.52 1.11 23.06
N SER A 480 47.42 1.36 23.77
CA SER A 480 47.35 1.50 25.23
C SER A 480 45.92 1.25 25.72
N SER A 481 45.75 0.76 26.95
CA SER A 481 44.44 0.74 27.63
C SER A 481 44.23 2.03 28.45
N ILE A 482 42.97 2.42 28.66
CA ILE A 482 42.60 3.48 29.60
C ILE A 482 42.73 2.94 31.03
N PRO A 483 43.33 3.69 31.98
CA PRO A 483 43.45 3.26 33.36
C PRO A 483 42.09 3.14 34.06
N GLU A 484 41.92 2.05 34.83
CA GLU A 484 40.71 1.85 35.65
C GLU A 484 40.52 2.99 36.67
N PRO A 485 39.27 3.40 36.95
CA PRO A 485 38.96 4.40 37.97
C PRO A 485 39.48 3.97 39.35
N THR A 486 40.19 4.86 40.04
CA THR A 486 40.47 4.70 41.47
C THR A 486 39.19 4.99 42.26
N LYS A 487 38.66 3.96 42.93
CA LYS A 487 37.49 4.04 43.81
C LYS A 487 37.61 5.05 44.94
#